data_AF-A0A6L5EL96-F1
#
_entry.id   AF-A0A6L5EL96-F1
#
_cell.length_a   1.000
_cell.length_b   1.000
_cell.length_c   1.000
_cell.angle_alpha   90.00
_cell.angle_beta   90.00
_cell.angle_gamma   90.00
#
_symmetry.space_group_name_H-M   'P 1'
#
loop_
_entity.id
_entity.type
_entity.pdbx_description
1 polymer ?
#
loop_
_entity_poly.entity_id
_entity_poly.type
_entity_poly.pdbx_seq_one_letter_code
_entity_poly.pdbx_strand_id
1 'polypeptide(L)' 'MRGLLKKAYWYVAEILGENAYRHYVEHLRAHHPEASVPTEREFWRATWAEQGANPGVRCC' A
#
# COMPACT_ATOMS: atom_id res chain seq x y z
N MET A 1 25.38 -4.00 -14.61
CA MET A 1 24.35 -4.96 -14.11
C MET A 1 23.53 -4.46 -12.92
N ARG A 2 24.08 -3.71 -11.94
CA ARG A 2 23.34 -3.19 -10.77
C ARG A 2 22.16 -2.22 -11.08
N GLY A 3 22.20 -1.49 -12.19
CA GLY A 3 21.16 -0.51 -12.55
C GLY A 3 19.84 -1.12 -13.03
N LEU A 4 19.89 -2.29 -13.68
CA LEU A 4 18.68 -2.97 -14.18
C LEU A 4 17.88 -3.56 -13.01
N LEU A 5 18.56 -4.16 -12.04
CA LEU A 5 17.95 -4.70 -10.82
C LEU A 5 17.25 -3.60 -10.01
N LYS A 6 17.82 -2.39 -9.97
CA LYS A 6 17.21 -1.25 -9.28
C LYS A 6 15.93 -0.77 -9.95
N LYS A 7 15.88 -0.77 -11.29
CA LYS A 7 14.67 -0.42 -12.06
C LYS A 7 13.60 -1.50 -11.97
N ALA A 8 13.99 -2.77 -12.06
CA ALA A 8 13.07 -3.89 -11.89
C ALA A 8 12.47 -3.91 -10.48
N TYR A 9 13.27 -3.66 -9.44
CA TYR A 9 12.78 -3.51 -8.07
C TYR A 9 11.83 -2.31 -7.93
N TRP A 10 12.14 -1.15 -8.52
CA TRP A 10 11.25 0.02 -8.51
C TRP A 10 9.89 -0.28 -9.17
N TYR A 11 9.92 -0.96 -10.32
CA TYR A 11 8.73 -1.35 -11.07
C TYR A 11 7.91 -2.40 -10.32
N VAL A 12 8.59 -3.38 -9.72
CA VAL A 12 7.97 -4.40 -8.87
C VAL A 12 7.43 -3.78 -7.58
N ALA A 13 8.06 -2.75 -7.02
CA ALA A 13 7.60 -2.01 -5.85
C ALA A 13 6.35 -1.15 -6.15
N GLU A 14 6.26 -0.58 -7.37
CA GLU A 14 5.03 0.06 -7.86
C GLU A 14 3.90 -0.96 -8.08
N ILE A 15 4.20 -2.10 -8.70
CA ILE A 15 3.19 -3.12 -9.05
C ILE A 15 2.73 -3.94 -7.85
N LEU A 16 3.63 -4.32 -6.94
CA LEU A 16 3.32 -5.09 -5.73
C LEU A 16 2.79 -4.19 -4.59
N GLY A 17 2.75 -2.88 -4.78
CA GLY A 17 2.25 -1.96 -3.76
C GLY A 17 3.22 -1.78 -2.59
N GLU A 18 4.53 -1.99 -2.77
CA GLU A 18 5.54 -1.59 -1.78
C GLU A 18 5.53 -0.06 -1.58
N ASN A 19 5.05 0.67 -2.58
CA ASN A 19 4.74 2.10 -2.51
C ASN A 19 3.33 2.42 -1.97
N ALA A 20 2.48 1.42 -1.72
CA ALA A 20 1.09 1.64 -1.30
C ALA A 20 1.01 2.41 0.02
N TYR A 21 1.91 2.11 0.96
CA TYR A 21 2.00 2.88 2.21
C TYR A 21 2.33 4.36 1.93
N ARG A 22 3.30 4.66 1.06
CA ARG A 22 3.64 6.07 0.74
C ARG A 22 2.47 6.81 0.11
N HIS A 23 1.84 6.21 -0.90
CA HIS A 23 0.67 6.80 -1.55
C HIS A 23 -0.49 6.97 -0.56
N TYR A 24 -0.69 6.01 0.35
CA TYR A 24 -1.67 6.11 1.43
C TYR A 24 -1.37 7.29 2.35
N VAL A 25 -0.13 7.48 2.77
CA VAL A 25 0.27 8.63 3.60
C VAL A 25 0.10 9.96 2.86
N GLU A 26 0.48 10.04 1.58
CA GLU A 26 0.29 11.25 0.77
C GLU A 26 -1.20 11.58 0.61
N HIS A 27 -2.02 10.57 0.30
CA HIS A 27 -3.48 10.71 0.20
C HIS A 27 -4.08 11.12 1.55
N LEU A 28 -3.68 10.48 2.65
CA LEU A 28 -4.17 10.79 3.99
C LEU A 28 -3.82 12.23 4.36
N ARG A 29 -2.60 12.68 4.09
CA ARG A 29 -2.21 14.08 4.36
C ARG A 29 -2.93 15.09 3.48
N ALA A 30 -3.23 14.72 2.23
CA ALA A 30 -3.93 15.59 1.29
C ALA A 30 -5.42 15.74 1.62
N HIS A 31 -6.08 14.66 2.07
CA HIS A 31 -7.52 14.63 2.29
C HIS A 31 -7.93 14.72 3.77
N HIS A 32 -7.06 14.29 4.68
CA HIS A 32 -7.30 14.22 6.13
C HIS A 32 -6.04 14.64 6.91
N PRO A 33 -5.62 15.90 6.82
CA PRO A 33 -4.41 16.39 7.49
C PRO A 33 -4.46 16.26 9.02
N GLU A 34 -5.65 16.18 9.62
CA GLU A 34 -5.88 15.96 11.04
C GLU A 34 -5.77 14.48 11.49
N ALA A 35 -5.79 13.54 10.53
CA ALA A 35 -5.69 12.13 10.83
C ALA A 35 -4.25 11.71 11.15
N SER A 36 -4.09 10.85 12.15
CA SER A 36 -2.79 10.28 12.48
C SER A 36 -2.36 9.29 11.41
N VAL A 37 -1.14 9.48 10.88
CA VAL A 37 -0.53 8.56 9.92
C VAL A 37 -0.21 7.24 10.64
N PRO A 38 -0.84 6.11 10.28
CA PRO A 38 -0.52 4.81 10.88
C PRO A 38 0.89 4.39 10.48
N THR A 39 1.52 3.53 11.28
CA THR A 39 2.81 2.93 10.88
C THR A 39 2.62 1.94 9.74
N GLU A 40 3.69 1.66 8.99
CA GLU A 40 3.66 0.70 7.87
C GLU A 40 3.10 -0.67 8.28
N ARG A 41 3.46 -1.17 9.47
CA ARG A 41 2.95 -2.43 10.00
C ARG A 41 1.45 -2.39 10.28
N GLU A 42 0.93 -1.27 10.77
CA GLU A 42 -0.50 -1.08 11.04
C GLU A 42 -1.30 -0.97 9.75
N PHE A 43 -0.77 -0.24 8.76
CA PHE A 43 -1.35 -0.16 7.43
C PHE A 43 -1.50 -1.54 6.79
N TRP A 44 -0.43 -2.35 6.80
CA TRP A 44 -0.51 -3.70 6.27
C TRP A 44 -1.50 -4.54 7.07
N ARG A 45 -1.45 -4.51 8.40
CA ARG A 45 -2.40 -5.28 9.25
C ARG A 45 -3.86 -4.93 8.92
N ALA A 46 -4.19 -3.65 8.77
CA ALA A 46 -5.52 -3.20 8.37
C ALA A 46 -5.88 -3.71 6.97
N THR A 47 -4.99 -3.56 6.00
CA THR A 47 -5.16 -4.06 4.62
C THR A 47 -5.42 -5.57 4.57
N TRP A 48 -4.68 -6.37 5.35
CA TRP A 48 -4.91 -7.82 5.44
C TRP A 48 -6.22 -8.15 6.16
N ALA A 49 -6.58 -7.39 7.20
CA ALA A 49 -7.85 -7.56 7.90
C ALA A 49 -9.04 -7.22 6.99
N GLU A 50 -8.96 -6.16 6.19
CA GLU A 50 -9.96 -5.79 5.19
C GLU A 50 -10.09 -6.84 4.08
N GLN A 51 -8.97 -7.34 3.57
CA GLN A 51 -8.99 -8.44 2.58
C GLN A 51 -9.56 -9.74 3.15
N GLY A 52 -9.31 -10.04 4.43
CA GLY A 52 -9.91 -11.18 5.12
C GLY A 52 -11.39 -10.99 5.44
N ALA A 53 -11.82 -9.76 5.73
CA ALA A 53 -13.20 -9.43 6.08
C ALA A 53 -14.11 -9.27 4.85
N ASN A 54 -13.55 -8.91 3.70
CA ASN A 54 -14.27 -8.75 2.44
C ASN A 54 -13.80 -9.78 1.39
N PRO A 55 -14.24 -11.05 1.47
CA PRO A 55 -14.08 -12.03 0.39
C PRO A 55 -14.94 -11.71 -0.87
N GLY A 56 -15.49 -10.50 -0.94
CA GLY A 56 -16.62 -10.06 -1.77
C GLY A 56 -16.29 -9.62 -3.19
N VAL A 57 -15.38 -10.30 -3.88
CA VAL A 57 -15.49 -10.45 -5.35
C VAL A 57 -15.70 -11.91 -5.73
N ARG A 58 -16.52 -12.61 -4.95
CA ARG A 58 -17.24 -13.79 -5.42
C ARG A 58 -18.49 -13.25 -6.12
N CYS A 59 -18.32 -12.87 -7.38
CA CYS A 59 -19.43 -12.68 -8.32
C CYS A 59 -20.34 -13.91 -8.20
N CYS A 60 -21.58 -13.69 -7.73
CA CYS A 60 -22.70 -14.55 -8.10
C CYS A 60 -23.03 -14.32 -9.58
#